data_AF-A0A365TG59-F1
#
_entry.id   AF-A0A365TG59-F1
#
_cell.length_a   1.000
_cell.length_b   1.000
_cell.length_c   1.000
_cell.angle_alpha   90.00
_cell.angle_beta   90.00
_cell.angle_gamma   90.00
#
_symmetry.space_group_name_H-M   'P 1'
#
loop_
_entity.id
_entity.type
_entity.pdbx_description
1 polymer ?
#
loop_
_entity_poly.entity_id
_entity_poly.type
_entity_poly.pdbx_seq_one_letter_code
_entity_poly.pdbx_strand_id
1 'polypeptide(L)' 'MTTEFDLTCANCGTPLSRGTVPGEQFGFGDVADTLEVAECPNCGGRYFPESTLERLH' A
#
# COMPACT_ATOMS: atom_id res chain seq x y z
N MET A 1 -13.24 -1.48 13.51
CA MET A 1 -13.14 -1.91 12.10
C MET A 1 -11.66 -1.94 11.77
N THR A 2 -11.07 -3.13 11.60
CA THR A 2 -9.66 -3.30 11.22
C THR A 2 -9.59 -3.23 9.70
N THR A 3 -8.77 -2.33 9.16
CA THR A 3 -8.47 -2.26 7.72
C THR A 3 -7.12 -2.92 7.48
N GLU A 4 -6.78 -3.24 6.22
CA GLU A 4 -5.48 -3.82 5.87
C GLU A 4 -4.29 -2.92 6.26
N PHE A 5 -4.53 -1.61 6.44
CA PHE A 5 -3.53 -0.65 6.94
C PHE A 5 -3.27 -0.75 8.44
N ASP A 6 -4.20 -1.33 9.19
CA ASP A 6 -4.10 -1.53 10.64
C ASP A 6 -3.33 -2.82 10.98
N LEU A 7 -2.92 -3.57 9.94
CA LEU A 7 -2.14 -4.79 10.08
C LEU A 7 -0.69 -4.46 10.45
N THR A 8 -0.06 -5.43 11.10
CA THR A 8 1.39 -5.41 11.32
C THR A 8 2.12 -5.95 10.10
N CYS A 9 3.29 -5.40 9.84
CA CYS A 9 4.12 -5.82 8.73
C CYS A 9 4.47 -7.31 8.86
N ALA A 10 4.16 -8.11 7.84
CA ALA A 10 4.41 -9.55 7.85
C ALA A 10 5.90 -9.92 8.01
N ASN A 11 6.82 -9.00 7.67
CA ASN A 11 8.25 -9.26 7.72
C ASN A 11 8.89 -8.91 9.08
N CYS A 12 8.42 -7.85 9.73
CA CYS A 12 9.08 -7.30 10.93
C CYS A 12 8.12 -7.01 12.10
N GLY A 13 6.82 -7.31 11.97
CA GLY A 13 5.82 -7.17 13.03
C GLY A 13 5.51 -5.73 13.45
N THR A 14 6.13 -4.74 12.80
CA THR A 14 5.92 -3.31 13.08
C THR A 14 4.57 -2.86 12.53
N PRO A 15 3.81 -1.98 13.22
CA PRO A 15 2.58 -1.43 12.68
C PRO A 15 2.83 -0.77 11.33
N LEU A 16 1.99 -1.10 10.36
CA LEU A 16 2.02 -0.45 9.06
C LEU A 16 1.48 0.97 9.18
N SER A 17 2.02 1.87 8.36
CA SER A 17 1.56 3.24 8.24
C SER A 17 0.92 3.42 6.88
N ARG A 18 -0.22 4.11 6.83
CA ARG A 18 -0.84 4.46 5.56
C ARG A 18 0.03 5.47 4.82
N GLY A 19 0.41 5.12 3.60
CA GLY A 19 1.13 5.97 2.66
C GLY A 19 0.37 6.07 1.35
N THR A 20 0.79 7.01 0.51
CA THR A 20 0.22 7.21 -0.81
C THR A 20 1.37 7.33 -1.80
N VAL A 21 1.33 6.54 -2.87
CA VAL A 21 2.38 6.52 -3.89
C VAL A 21 1.79 6.81 -5.27
N PRO A 22 2.52 7.51 -6.14
CA PRO A 22 2.04 7.76 -7.49
C PRO A 22 1.99 6.46 -8.29
N GLY A 23 0.83 6.15 -8.87
CA GLY A 23 0.64 4.93 -9.68
C GLY A 23 1.49 4.91 -10.94
N GLU A 24 1.81 6.11 -11.46
CA GLU A 24 2.67 6.34 -12.61
C GLU A 24 4.06 5.70 -12.46
N GLN A 25 4.61 5.66 -11.24
CA GLN A 25 5.93 5.08 -10.99
C GLN A 25 5.99 3.56 -11.17
N PHE A 26 4.83 2.90 -11.19
CA PHE A 26 4.74 1.45 -11.37
C PHE A 26 4.31 1.05 -12.78
N GLY A 27 4.19 2.01 -13.71
CA GLY A 27 3.85 1.72 -15.11
C GLY A 27 2.37 1.34 -15.32
N PHE A 28 1.52 1.60 -14.33
CA PHE A 28 0.08 1.43 -14.46
C PHE A 28 -0.49 2.66 -15.18
N GLY A 29 -0.50 2.61 -16.52
CA GLY A 29 -0.72 3.76 -17.40
C GLY A 29 -2.06 4.48 -17.32
N ASP A 30 -3.03 3.96 -16.55
CA ASP A 30 -4.38 4.54 -16.41
C ASP A 30 -4.88 4.59 -14.96
N VAL A 31 -4.04 4.19 -14.01
CA VAL A 31 -4.50 3.93 -12.65
C VAL A 31 -4.25 5.16 -11.82
N ALA A 32 -5.29 5.56 -11.08
CA ALA A 32 -5.40 6.79 -10.30
C ALA A 32 -4.05 7.37 -9.91
N ASP A 33 -3.86 8.66 -10.22
CA ASP A 33 -2.67 9.50 -9.97
C ASP A 33 -1.96 9.17 -8.64
N THR A 34 -2.74 8.76 -7.64
CA THR A 34 -2.27 8.28 -6.33
C THR A 34 -2.92 6.95 -5.92
N LEU A 35 -2.09 6.03 -5.43
CA LEU A 35 -2.46 4.72 -4.89
C LEU A 35 -2.22 4.69 -3.38
N GLU A 36 -3.21 4.23 -2.61
CA GLU A 36 -3.05 4.00 -1.18
C GLU A 36 -2.29 2.70 -0.93
N VAL A 37 -1.25 2.78 -0.10
CA VAL A 37 -0.39 1.65 0.26
C VAL A 37 -0.13 1.62 1.76
N ALA A 38 0.10 0.43 2.29
CA ALA A 38 0.55 0.25 3.67
C ALA A 38 2.08 0.12 3.66
N GLU A 39 2.78 1.11 4.18
CA GLU A 39 4.25 1.10 4.26
C GLU A 39 4.70 0.74 5.68
N CYS A 40 5.71 -0.12 5.77
CA CYS A 40 6.41 -0.36 7.01
C CYS A 40 7.61 0.59 7.14
N PRO A 41 7.61 1.53 8.10
CA PRO A 41 8.72 2.48 8.28
C PRO A 41 10.01 1.82 8.79
N ASN A 42 9.92 0.59 9.32
CA ASN A 42 11.07 -0.11 9.91
C ASN A 42 11.83 -0.93 8.87
N CYS A 43 11.12 -1.78 8.12
CA CYS A 43 11.75 -2.67 7.14
C CYS A 43 11.55 -2.23 5.68
N GLY A 44 10.84 -1.13 5.41
CA GLY A 44 10.61 -0.59 4.06
C GLY A 44 9.67 -1.44 3.20
N GLY A 45 9.02 -2.45 3.79
CA GLY A 45 8.04 -3.29 3.10
C GLY A 45 6.80 -2.47 2.73
N ARG A 46 6.35 -2.58 1.49
CA ARG A 46 5.12 -1.95 1.01
C ARG A 46 4.09 -3.02 0.71
N TYR A 47 2.88 -2.82 1.21
CA TYR A 47 1.73 -3.68 0.98
C TYR A 47 0.69 -2.91 0.19
N PHE A 48 0.17 -3.54 -0.86
CA PHE A 48 -0.90 -2.99 -1.69
C PHE A 48 -2.21 -3.63 -1.24
N PRO A 49 -3.13 -2.86 -0.63
CA PRO A 49 -4.44 -3.36 -0.25
C PRO A 49 -5.22 -3.89 -1.44
N GLU A 50 -6.12 -4.83 -1.20
CA GLU A 50 -6.99 -5.39 -2.26
C GLU A 50 -7.79 -4.28 -2.96
N SER A 51 -8.32 -3.32 -2.20
CA SER A 51 -9.05 -2.17 -2.77
C SER A 51 -8.22 -1.33 -3.74
N THR A 52 -6.90 -1.24 -3.53
CA THR A 52 -5.97 -0.55 -4.44
C THR A 52 -5.72 -1.39 -5.69
N LEU A 53 -5.59 -2.71 -5.54
CA LEU A 53 -5.46 -3.66 -6.65
C LEU A 53 -6.69 -3.71 -7.54
N GLU A 54 -7.90 -3.60 -6.97
CA GLU A 54 -9.14 -3.52 -7.74
C GLU A 54 -9.21 -2.28 -8.64
N ARG A 55 -8.53 -1.19 -8.26
CA ARG A 55 -8.45 0.02 -9.11
C ARG A 55 -7.50 -0.15 -10.29
N LEU A 56 -6.58 -1.12 -10.22
CA LEU A 56 -5.55 -1.38 -11.22
C LEU A 56 -6.04 -2.27 -12.39
N HIS A 57 -7.33 -2.62 -12.45
CA HIS A 57 -7.93 -3.52 -13.45
C HIS A 57 -8.35 -2.83 -14.76
#